data_AF-A0A3D1J0K9-F1
#
_entry.id   AF-A0A3D1J0K9-F1
#
_cell.length_a   1.000
_cell.length_b   1.000
_cell.length_c   1.000
_cell.angle_alpha   90.00
_cell.angle_beta   90.00
_cell.angle_gamma   90.00
#
_symmetry.space_group_name_H-M   'P 1'
#
loop_
_entity.id
_entity.type
_entity.pdbx_description
1 polymer ?
#
loop_
_entity_poly.entity_id
_entity_poly.type
_entity_poly.pdbx_seq_one_letter_code
_entity_poly.pdbx_strand_id
1 'polypeptide(L)'
;MKHMKTVLILEHEEKVFEKLSCDLCGAESNGDENWAKGNFEHATTMIQLEERESYPDGGHSKQSAFHICQDCFKNKLQPWMEKQGAKATVSEADW
;
A
#
# COMPACT_ATOMS: atom_id res chain seq x y z
N MET A 1 1.45 6.12 4.13
CA MET A 1 2.88 6.00 4.43
C MET A 1 3.19 4.77 5.27
N LYS A 2 4.23 4.01 4.91
CA LYS A 2 4.82 2.97 5.76
C LYS A 2 5.69 3.62 6.84
N HIS A 3 5.50 3.18 8.08
CA HIS A 3 6.32 3.59 9.22
C HIS A 3 7.23 2.43 9.61
N MET A 4 8.51 2.75 9.82
CA MET A 4 9.53 1.80 10.24
C MET A 4 10.06 2.27 11.60
N LYS A 5 10.29 1.33 12.52
CA LYS A 5 10.96 1.61 13.79
C LYS A 5 12.28 0.86 13.86
N THR A 6 13.27 1.46 14.50
CA THR A 6 14.54 0.79 14.79
C THR A 6 14.40 -0.01 16.09
N VAL A 7 14.73 -1.29 16.06
CA VAL A 7 14.82 -2.16 17.24
C VAL A 7 16.25 -2.62 17.43
N LEU A 8 16.70 -2.65 18.68
CA LEU A 8 18.02 -3.16 19.04
C LEU A 8 17.91 -4.67 19.29
N ILE A 9 18.58 -5.46 18.46
CA ILE A 9 18.67 -6.92 18.62
C ILE A 9 20.12 -7.24 18.97
N LEU A 10 20.41 -7.31 20.27
CA LEU A 10 21.71 -7.68 20.87
C LEU A 10 22.96 -7.07 20.21
N GLU A 11 23.36 -7.58 19.05
CA GLU A 11 24.57 -7.21 18.30
C GLU A 11 24.35 -6.18 17.17
N HIS A 12 23.11 -5.90 16.76
CA HIS A 12 22.82 -4.93 15.69
C HIS A 12 21.46 -4.24 15.82
N GLU A 13 21.28 -3.17 15.05
CA GLU A 13 20.00 -2.49 14.89
C GLU A 13 19.28 -2.99 13.63
N GLU A 14 17.98 -3.26 13.75
CA GLU A 14 17.13 -3.59 12.62
C GLU A 14 15.99 -2.58 12.47
N LYS A 15 15.70 -2.20 11.23
CA LYS A 15 14.50 -1.45 10.90
C LYS A 15 13.37 -2.43 10.65
N VAL A 16 12.44 -2.51 11.59
CA VAL A 16 11.24 -3.34 11.47
C VAL A 16 10.04 -2.49 11.08
N PHE A 17 9.11 -3.09 10.36
CA PHE A 17 7.83 -2.46 10.07
C PHE A 17 7.08 -2.17 11.37
N GLU A 18 6.52 -0.96 11.48
CA GLU A 18 5.73 -0.57 12.63
C GLU A 18 4.24 -0.51 12.31
N LYS A 19 3.87 0.26 11.28
CA LYS A 19 2.47 0.46 10.89
C LYS A 19 2.35 1.05 9.50
N LEU A 20 1.14 0.96 8.95
CA LEU A 20 0.72 1.66 7.76
C LEU A 20 -0.18 2.82 8.15
N SER A 21 -0.04 3.95 7.45
CA SER A 21 -0.94 5.10 7.59
C SER A 21 -1.51 5.48 6.23
N CYS A 22 -2.76 5.91 6.19
CA CYS A 22 -3.42 6.33 4.97
C CYS A 22 -2.96 7.74 4.59
N ASP A 23 -2.34 7.90 3.43
CA ASP A 23 -1.84 9.20 2.93
C ASP A 23 -2.96 10.22 2.65
N LEU A 24 -4.22 9.76 2.59
CA LEU A 24 -5.39 10.59 2.30
C LEU A 24 -6.21 11.01 3.53
N CYS A 25 -6.22 10.22 4.60
CA CYS A 25 -7.04 10.51 5.80
C CYS A 25 -6.30 10.32 7.13
N GLY A 26 -5.07 9.81 7.12
CA GLY A 26 -4.28 9.56 8.33
C GLY A 26 -4.67 8.32 9.13
N ALA A 27 -5.67 7.53 8.69
CA ALA A 27 -6.04 6.28 9.38
C ALA A 27 -4.87 5.29 9.43
N GLU A 28 -4.70 4.58 10.55
CA GLU A 28 -3.59 3.66 10.78
C GLU A 28 -4.04 2.19 10.71
N SER A 29 -3.14 1.30 10.27
CA SER A 29 -3.33 -0.15 10.35
C SER A 29 -2.98 -0.69 11.74
N ASN A 30 -3.41 -1.92 12.03
CA ASN A 30 -3.16 -2.59 13.31
C ASN A 30 -1.76 -3.23 13.37
N GLY A 31 -0.72 -2.46 13.04
CA GLY A 31 0.67 -2.90 13.19
C GLY A 31 1.19 -3.84 12.10
N ASP A 32 0.39 -4.09 11.06
CA ASP A 32 0.75 -4.86 9.87
C ASP A 32 0.33 -4.13 8.58
N GLU A 33 0.46 -4.79 7.43
CA GLU A 33 0.00 -4.25 6.13
C GLU A 33 -1.50 -4.48 5.89
N ASN A 34 -2.25 -4.99 6.87
CA ASN A 34 -3.67 -5.27 6.77
C ASN A 34 -4.51 -4.07 7.26
N TRP A 35 -5.38 -3.57 6.39
CA TRP A 35 -6.33 -2.51 6.73
C TRP A 35 -7.58 -3.02 7.43
N ALA A 36 -7.86 -4.32 7.37
CA ALA A 36 -9.03 -4.89 7.98
C ALA A 36 -8.89 -4.97 9.50
N LYS A 37 -10.03 -4.92 10.20
CA LYS A 37 -10.07 -4.98 11.67
C LYS A 37 -10.51 -6.35 12.18
N GLY A 38 -11.15 -7.16 11.36
CA GLY A 38 -11.58 -8.51 11.71
C GLY A 38 -10.41 -9.50 11.72
N ASN A 39 -10.44 -10.46 12.66
CA ASN A 39 -9.40 -11.49 12.80
C ASN A 39 -9.28 -12.44 11.59
N PHE A 40 -10.31 -12.51 10.76
CA PHE A 40 -10.36 -13.35 9.55
C PHE A 40 -10.57 -12.50 8.29
N GLU A 41 -10.37 -11.19 8.39
CA GLU A 41 -10.51 -10.27 7.27
C GLU A 41 -9.13 -9.82 6.83
N HIS A 42 -8.96 -9.69 5.51
CA HIS A 42 -7.74 -9.18 4.93
C HIS A 42 -8.11 -8.11 3.89
N ALA A 43 -7.58 -6.90 4.06
CA ALA A 43 -7.73 -5.82 3.11
C ALA A 43 -6.39 -5.14 2.88
N THR A 44 -5.89 -5.18 1.66
CA THR A 44 -4.68 -4.46 1.23
C THR A 44 -5.00 -3.55 0.07
N THR A 45 -4.44 -2.33 0.12
CA THR A 45 -4.63 -1.32 -0.91
C THR A 45 -3.36 -0.49 -1.05
N MET A 46 -2.83 -0.44 -2.27
CA MET A 46 -1.67 0.39 -2.65
C MET A 46 -1.87 0.88 -4.08
N ILE A 47 -1.61 2.16 -4.32
CA ILE A 47 -1.51 2.72 -5.67
C ILE A 47 -0.02 2.86 -5.95
N GLN A 48 0.47 2.23 -7.02
CA GLN A 48 1.88 2.27 -7.38
C GLN A 48 2.03 2.57 -8.87
N LEU A 49 2.93 3.51 -9.19
CA LEU A 49 3.46 3.75 -10.51
C LEU A 49 4.94 3.38 -10.50
N GLU A 50 5.33 2.52 -11.43
CA GLU A 50 6.72 2.15 -11.67
C GLU A 50 7.11 2.51 -13.10
N GLU A 51 8.17 3.30 -13.21
CA GLU A 51 8.77 3.74 -14.47
C GLU A 51 10.14 3.08 -14.58
N ARG A 52 10.40 2.35 -15.67
CA ARG A 52 11.67 1.65 -15.90
C ARG A 52 12.31 2.05 -17.23
N GLU A 53 13.61 2.24 -17.17
CA GLU A 53 14.49 2.41 -18.33
C GLU A 53 15.51 1.26 -18.31
N SER A 54 15.73 0.61 -19.44
CA SER A 54 16.71 -0.46 -19.59
C SER A 54 17.66 -0.17 -20.73
N TYR A 55 18.95 -0.35 -20.46
CA TYR A 55 20.09 -0.10 -21.33
C TYR A 55 20.97 -1.37 -21.39
N PRO A 56 21.85 -1.51 -22.39
CA PRO A 56 22.73 -2.67 -22.50
C PRO A 56 23.69 -2.86 -21.30
N ASP A 57 24.04 -1.77 -20.62
CA ASP A 57 24.99 -1.70 -19.51
C ASP A 57 24.32 -1.54 -18.13
N GLY A 58 22.99 -1.45 -18.07
CA GLY A 58 22.26 -1.30 -16.82
C GLY A 58 20.83 -0.83 -17.00
N GLY A 59 20.20 -0.41 -15.91
CA GLY A 59 18.84 0.10 -15.96
C GLY A 59 18.55 1.01 -14.78
N HIS A 60 17.49 1.79 -14.91
CA HIS A 60 16.99 2.64 -13.84
C HIS A 60 15.50 2.37 -13.62
N SER A 61 15.07 2.36 -12.36
CA SER A 61 13.66 2.27 -12.01
C SER A 61 13.31 3.34 -11.00
N LYS A 62 12.21 4.05 -11.25
CA LYS A 62 11.61 5.01 -10.32
C LYS A 62 10.24 4.50 -9.93
N GLN A 63 10.00 4.40 -8.63
CA GLN A 63 8.72 3.99 -8.08
C GLN A 63 8.12 5.14 -7.28
N SER A 64 6.83 5.40 -7.49
CA SER A 64 6.02 6.29 -6.66
C SER A 64 4.79 5.55 -6.20
N ALA A 65 4.47 5.65 -4.91
CA ALA A 65 3.36 4.91 -4.33
C ALA A 65 2.62 5.71 -3.27
N PHE A 66 1.32 5.46 -3.16
CA PHE A 66 0.46 5.94 -2.08
C PHE A 66 -0.15 4.75 -1.33
N HIS A 67 -0.08 4.79 -0.01
CA HIS A 67 -0.79 3.87 0.86
C HIS A 67 -2.09 4.49 1.28
N ILE A 68 -3.18 3.87 0.90
CA ILE A 68 -4.53 4.36 1.18
C ILE A 68 -5.29 3.26 1.89
N CYS A 69 -6.16 3.60 2.84
CA CYS A 69 -7.03 2.61 3.46
C CYS A 69 -8.17 2.18 2.51
N GLN A 70 -8.78 1.03 2.81
CA GLN A 70 -9.92 0.51 2.05
C GLN A 70 -11.07 1.53 1.88
N ASP A 71 -11.32 2.35 2.91
CA ASP A 71 -12.41 3.34 2.87
C ASP A 71 -12.08 4.48 1.93
N CYS A 72 -10.82 4.95 1.90
CA CYS A 72 -10.39 5.97 0.94
C CYS A 72 -10.36 5.41 -0.49
N PHE A 73 -10.01 4.13 -0.67
CA PHE A 73 -10.10 3.48 -1.97
C PHE A 73 -11.55 3.48 -2.48
N LYS A 74 -12.47 2.87 -1.72
CA LYS A 74 -13.88 2.68 -2.13
C LYS A 74 -14.67 3.98 -2.22
N ASN A 75 -14.42 4.95 -1.34
CA ASN A 75 -15.24 6.16 -1.25
C ASN A 75 -14.63 7.39 -1.91
N LYS A 76 -13.32 7.40 -2.22
CA LYS A 76 -12.65 8.56 -2.84
C LYS A 76 -12.01 8.19 -4.18
N LEU A 77 -11.09 7.23 -4.20
CA LEU A 77 -10.31 6.92 -5.39
C LEU A 77 -11.16 6.26 -6.48
N GLN A 78 -11.87 5.17 -6.16
CA GLN A 78 -12.70 4.45 -7.12
C GLN A 78 -13.77 5.38 -7.74
N PRO A 79 -14.55 6.15 -6.97
CA PRO A 79 -15.50 7.10 -7.55
C PRO A 79 -14.84 8.19 -8.40
N TRP A 80 -13.62 8.62 -8.05
CA TRP A 80 -12.87 9.57 -8.88
C TRP A 80 -12.47 8.95 -10.23
N MET A 81 -11.99 7.70 -10.24
CA MET A 81 -11.66 6.94 -11.45
C MET A 81 -12.89 6.70 -12.32
N GLU A 82 -14.01 6.28 -11.72
CA GLU A 82 -15.28 6.06 -12.42
C GLU A 82 -15.82 7.35 -13.07
N LYS A 83 -15.63 8.51 -12.43
CA LYS A 83 -15.94 9.81 -13.03
C LYS A 83 -15.07 10.14 -14.24
N GLN A 84 -13.86 9.57 -14.36
CA GLN A 84 -13.02 9.66 -15.56
C GLN A 84 -13.40 8.64 -16.64
N GLY A 85 -14.45 7.85 -16.42
CA GLY A 85 -14.91 6.81 -17.36
C GLY A 85 -14.25 5.45 -17.17
N ALA A 86 -13.43 5.26 -16.13
CA ALA A 86 -12.91 3.94 -15.78
C ALA A 86 -14.00 3.04 -15.20
N LYS A 87 -13.80 1.73 -15.26
CA LYS A 87 -14.63 0.74 -14.57
C LYS A 87 -13.73 -0.20 -13.79
N ALA A 88 -14.07 -0.44 -12.52
CA ALA A 88 -13.34 -1.41 -11.71
C ALA A 88 -13.59 -2.83 -12.24
N THR A 89 -12.52 -3.59 -12.43
CA THR A 89 -12.61 -5.04 -12.65
C THR A 89 -12.67 -5.73 -11.29
N VAL A 90 -13.67 -6.57 -11.08
CA VAL A 90 -13.84 -7.35 -9.85
C VAL A 90 -13.75 -8.84 -10.20
N SER A 91 -12.95 -9.58 -9.45
CA SER A 91 -12.76 -11.02 -9.58
C SER A 91 -12.86 -11.67 -8.21
N GLU A 92 -13.58 -12.78 -8.12
CA GLU A 92 -13.78 -13.55 -6.88
C GLU A 92 -13.16 -14.94 -7.05
N ALA A 93 -12.49 -15.45 -6.00
CA ALA A 93 -11.91 -16.77 -5.96
C ALA A 93 -11.96 -17.33 -4.53
N ASP A 94 -12.42 -18.58 -4.40
CA ASP A 94 -12.35 -19.34 -3.14
C ASP A 94 -10.98 -20.04 -3.07
N TRP A 95 -10.30 -19.92 -1.93
CA TRP A 95 -8.95 -20.45 -1.69
C TRP A 95 -8.90 -21.34 -0.44
#